data_AF-A0A085LBJ2-F1
#
_entry.id   AF-A0A085LBJ2-F1
#
_cell.length_a   1.000
_cell.length_b   1.000
_cell.length_c   1.000
_cell.angle_alpha   90.00
_cell.angle_beta   90.00
_cell.angle_gamma   90.00
#
_symmetry.space_group_name_H-M   'P 1'
#
loop_
_entity.id
_entity.type
_entity.pdbx_description
1 polymer ?
#
loop_
_entity_poly.entity_id
_entity_poly.type
_entity_poly.pdbx_seq_one_letter_code
_entity_poly.pdbx_strand_id
1 'polypeptide(L)'
;MNLPSFRRFRTELARLNVLARACDFAFEVASGALNRQIREGRIDPLFPVYLPCDPGTEVASSHYIFLNRLKSQFPRYIRETIFVRLISTFEVFLVDLVRDVFMHRTDLFQSTNVIELTHAEALSVASSAHLRERVLSKELRQLHSAGIKDIAKYYERRMEIKFPELLDGISRLWEMHDRRHLLVHQLGRADQAYRHKYGYARKGPLSIDEGYLSEAINTIIEFADTLEPKVTALLSDLHNREGADRNVFELEIEVETASDEAEHLFLPSYPFIVNDRATGERGALLSDILAYSRDGEEGVVLLLCSDRETVLAYLSELKKLEKRGLLSIIRKDIHKAPKDGMQDEPPTNLDRDTIEEIARRLPAQPWSKGIHKEIAQALSISNTQCSRAIKTILRDDSLLSLVGIFESG
;
A
#
# COMPACT_ATOMS: atom_id res chain seq x y z
N MET A 1 0.86 2.28 7.76
CA MET A 1 0.08 1.41 6.86
C MET A 1 0.64 1.59 5.46
N ASN A 2 1.04 0.52 4.75
CA ASN A 2 1.64 0.65 3.42
C ASN A 2 0.57 0.36 2.35
N LEU A 3 -0.01 1.40 1.76
CA LEU A 3 -1.12 1.21 0.82
C LEU A 3 -0.62 0.64 -0.53
N PRO A 4 -1.37 -0.28 -1.16
CA PRO A 4 -0.99 -0.88 -2.44
C PRO A 4 -0.71 0.14 -3.56
N SER A 5 -1.45 1.24 -3.60
CA SER A 5 -1.24 2.35 -4.56
C SER A 5 0.14 2.99 -4.41
N PHE A 6 0.58 3.34 -3.20
CA PHE A 6 1.91 3.92 -2.95
C PHE A 6 3.05 2.99 -3.38
N ARG A 7 2.95 1.69 -3.05
CA ARG A 7 3.97 0.70 -3.45
C ARG A 7 4.06 0.55 -4.96
N ARG A 8 2.92 0.41 -5.65
CA ARG A 8 2.87 0.30 -7.11
C ARG A 8 3.44 1.57 -7.77
N PHE A 9 3.04 2.73 -7.26
CA PHE A 9 3.50 4.02 -7.75
C PHE A 9 5.02 4.21 -7.60
N ARG A 10 5.57 3.99 -6.40
CA ARG A 10 7.03 4.06 -6.16
C ARG A 10 7.82 3.10 -7.06
N THR A 11 7.28 1.90 -7.28
CA THR A 11 7.89 0.91 -8.19
C THR A 11 7.96 1.43 -9.62
N GLU A 12 6.86 1.99 -10.14
CA GLU A 12 6.83 2.57 -11.49
C GLU A 12 7.71 3.81 -11.60
N LEU A 13 7.74 4.69 -10.59
CA LEU A 13 8.66 5.83 -10.57
C LEU A 13 10.13 5.40 -10.62
N ALA A 14 10.51 4.39 -9.84
CA ALA A 14 11.87 3.85 -9.87
C ALA A 14 12.21 3.30 -11.25
N ARG A 15 11.29 2.56 -11.89
CA ARG A 15 11.45 2.06 -13.27
C ARG A 15 11.63 3.19 -14.28
N LEU A 16 10.84 4.25 -14.20
CA LEU A 16 10.94 5.41 -15.09
C LEU A 16 12.24 6.18 -14.91
N ASN A 17 12.70 6.37 -13.67
CA ASN A 17 13.97 7.01 -13.39
C ASN A 17 15.16 6.19 -13.90
N VAL A 18 15.14 4.86 -13.70
CA VAL A 18 16.16 3.97 -14.27
C VAL A 18 16.13 4.00 -15.80
N LEU A 19 14.94 3.97 -16.41
CA LEU A 19 14.80 4.06 -17.85
C LEU A 19 15.36 5.37 -18.41
N ALA A 20 15.09 6.51 -17.77
CA ALA A 20 15.63 7.81 -18.18
C ALA A 20 17.16 7.78 -18.20
N ARG A 21 17.78 7.37 -17.09
CA ARG A 21 19.24 7.27 -16.96
C ARG A 21 19.87 6.28 -17.94
N ALA A 22 19.23 5.13 -18.13
CA ALA A 22 19.71 4.10 -19.06
C ALA A 22 19.68 4.61 -20.51
N CYS A 23 18.63 5.33 -20.90
CA CYS A 23 18.54 5.94 -22.22
C CYS A 23 19.60 7.04 -22.42
N ASP A 24 19.79 7.93 -21.44
CA ASP A 24 20.82 8.97 -21.52
C ASP A 24 22.21 8.36 -21.67
N PHE A 25 22.55 7.36 -20.84
CA PHE A 25 23.80 6.60 -20.93
C PHE A 25 23.96 5.93 -22.30
N ALA A 26 22.92 5.25 -22.80
CA ALA A 26 22.98 4.56 -24.08
C ALA A 26 23.24 5.52 -25.25
N PHE A 27 22.60 6.70 -25.26
CA PHE A 27 22.83 7.70 -26.30
C PHE A 27 24.21 8.35 -26.19
N GLU A 28 24.71 8.59 -24.99
CA GLU A 28 26.07 9.10 -24.79
C GLU A 28 27.11 8.11 -25.33
N VAL A 29 27.02 6.84 -24.94
CA VAL A 29 27.92 5.77 -25.40
C VAL A 29 27.83 5.60 -26.92
N ALA A 30 26.62 5.50 -27.48
CA ALA A 30 26.43 5.29 -28.91
C ALA A 30 26.93 6.48 -29.74
N SER A 31 26.62 7.71 -29.33
CA SER A 31 27.08 8.91 -30.03
C SER A 31 28.60 9.10 -29.91
N GLY A 32 29.19 8.75 -28.76
CA GLY A 32 30.63 8.75 -28.54
C GLY A 32 31.37 7.73 -29.42
N ALA A 33 30.85 6.51 -29.50
CA ALA A 33 31.39 5.44 -30.35
C ALA A 33 31.34 5.81 -31.84
N LEU A 34 30.19 6.29 -32.33
CA LEU A 34 30.02 6.70 -33.72
C LEU A 34 30.94 7.87 -34.08
N ASN A 35 31.01 8.89 -33.22
CA ASN A 35 31.90 10.05 -33.42
C ASN A 35 33.38 9.63 -33.47
N ARG A 36 33.78 8.62 -32.70
CA ARG A 36 35.13 8.06 -32.74
C ARG A 36 35.39 7.34 -34.07
N GLN A 37 34.48 6.48 -34.52
CA GLN A 37 34.62 5.74 -35.79
C GLN A 37 34.73 6.69 -36.99
N ILE A 38 33.97 7.79 -37.01
CA ILE A 38 34.08 8.82 -38.04
C ILE A 38 35.46 9.50 -38.01
N ARG A 39 35.95 9.89 -36.82
CA ARG A 39 37.26 10.56 -36.67
C ARG A 39 38.44 9.66 -37.05
N GLU A 40 38.34 8.37 -36.76
CA GLU A 40 39.35 7.37 -37.09
C GLU A 40 39.29 6.95 -38.58
N GLY A 41 38.36 7.47 -39.37
CA GLY A 41 38.18 7.10 -40.77
C GLY A 41 37.69 5.66 -40.97
N ARG A 42 37.14 5.02 -39.93
CA ARG A 42 36.60 3.65 -40.00
C ARG A 42 35.26 3.59 -40.73
N ILE A 43 34.54 4.70 -40.74
CA ILE A 43 33.25 4.85 -41.42
C ILE A 43 33.29 6.18 -42.18
N ASP A 44 32.85 6.17 -43.44
CA ASP A 44 32.68 7.39 -44.19
C ASP A 44 31.38 8.11 -43.74
N PRO A 45 31.51 9.36 -43.25
CA PRO A 45 30.41 10.06 -42.63
C PRO A 45 29.25 10.42 -43.58
N LEU A 46 29.48 10.36 -44.90
CA LEU A 46 28.49 10.70 -45.92
C LEU A 46 27.62 9.51 -46.33
N PHE A 47 27.98 8.27 -45.98
CA PHE A 47 27.15 7.12 -46.30
C PHE A 47 25.86 7.07 -45.47
N PRO A 48 24.74 6.62 -46.07
CA PRO A 48 23.49 6.40 -45.35
C PRO A 48 23.60 5.29 -44.31
N VAL A 49 22.78 5.40 -43.26
CA VAL A 49 22.66 4.46 -42.15
C VAL A 49 21.35 3.70 -42.29
N TYR A 50 21.41 2.37 -42.30
CA TYR A 50 20.24 1.48 -42.40
C TYR A 50 20.01 0.71 -41.10
N LEU A 51 18.78 0.24 -40.88
CA LEU A 51 18.47 -0.63 -39.74
C LEU A 51 19.17 -2.00 -39.93
N PRO A 52 19.93 -2.50 -38.94
CA PRO A 52 20.56 -3.82 -39.06
C PRO A 52 19.58 -4.97 -39.25
N CYS A 53 18.39 -4.88 -38.63
CA CYS A 53 17.34 -5.89 -38.73
C CYS A 53 16.43 -5.72 -39.95
N ASP A 54 16.53 -4.59 -40.65
CA ASP A 54 15.77 -4.30 -41.86
C ASP A 54 16.61 -3.40 -42.79
N PRO A 55 17.51 -3.99 -43.59
CA PRO A 55 18.42 -3.25 -44.45
C PRO A 55 17.72 -2.38 -45.50
N GLY A 56 16.42 -2.60 -45.76
CA GLY A 56 15.62 -1.76 -46.65
C GLY A 56 15.19 -0.43 -46.03
N THR A 57 15.28 -0.30 -44.71
CA THR A 57 14.84 0.91 -43.99
C THR A 57 16.03 1.81 -43.68
N GLU A 58 16.11 2.92 -44.42
CA GLU A 58 17.07 3.99 -44.16
C GLU A 58 16.69 4.73 -42.87
N VAL A 59 17.59 4.70 -41.88
CA VAL A 59 17.44 5.44 -40.63
C VAL A 59 17.86 6.89 -40.83
N ALA A 60 18.94 7.15 -41.57
CA ALA A 60 19.43 8.50 -41.85
C ALA A 60 20.26 8.52 -43.13
N SER A 61 20.18 9.61 -43.88
CA SER A 61 20.87 9.76 -45.17
C SER A 61 22.38 9.95 -45.04
N SER A 62 22.90 10.18 -43.83
CA SER A 62 24.32 10.20 -43.53
C SER A 62 24.61 9.87 -42.07
N HIS A 63 25.82 9.38 -41.77
CA HIS A 63 26.25 9.16 -40.39
C HIS A 63 26.36 10.48 -39.59
N TYR A 64 26.61 11.63 -40.24
CA TYR A 64 26.53 12.94 -39.56
C TYR A 64 25.11 13.27 -39.11
N ILE A 65 24.11 13.02 -39.97
CA ILE A 65 22.71 13.22 -39.60
C ILE A 65 22.33 12.25 -38.49
N PHE A 66 22.72 10.98 -38.59
CA PHE A 66 22.47 9.99 -37.54
C PHE A 66 23.10 10.40 -36.20
N LEU A 67 24.34 10.87 -36.20
CA LEU A 67 25.02 11.39 -35.01
C LEU A 67 24.27 12.58 -34.40
N ASN A 68 23.78 13.51 -35.22
CA ASN A 68 22.97 14.62 -34.73
C ASN A 68 21.65 14.14 -34.11
N ARG A 69 21.00 13.13 -34.70
CA ARG A 69 19.79 12.52 -34.15
C ARG A 69 20.05 11.83 -32.82
N LEU A 70 21.13 11.07 -32.71
CA LEU A 70 21.57 10.42 -31.46
C LEU A 70 21.86 11.44 -30.35
N LYS A 71 22.44 12.59 -30.69
CA LYS A 71 22.79 13.62 -29.70
C LYS A 71 21.62 14.48 -29.25
N SER A 72 20.61 14.69 -30.11
CA SER A 72 19.57 15.70 -29.86
C SER A 72 18.15 15.17 -30.03
N GLN A 73 17.83 14.64 -31.21
CA GLN A 73 16.46 14.31 -31.57
C GLN A 73 15.91 13.10 -30.80
N PHE A 74 16.64 11.99 -30.75
CA PHE A 74 16.19 10.79 -30.06
C PHE A 74 16.15 10.95 -28.53
N PRO A 75 17.17 11.54 -27.86
CA PRO A 75 17.07 11.84 -26.43
C PRO A 75 15.84 12.70 -26.11
N ARG A 76 15.55 13.72 -26.93
CA ARG A 76 14.36 14.57 -26.74
C ARG A 76 13.07 13.76 -26.79
N TYR A 77 12.88 12.92 -27.82
CA TYR A 77 11.66 12.12 -27.95
C TYR A 77 11.49 11.10 -26.83
N ILE A 78 12.58 10.46 -26.39
CA ILE A 78 12.51 9.54 -25.25
C ILE A 78 12.14 10.29 -23.97
N ARG A 79 12.74 11.44 -23.70
CA ARG A 79 12.41 12.25 -22.51
C ARG A 79 10.95 12.73 -22.53
N GLU A 80 10.46 13.20 -23.68
CA GLU A 80 9.04 13.54 -23.87
C GLU A 80 8.12 12.34 -23.56
N THR A 81 8.49 11.15 -24.03
CA THR A 81 7.73 9.90 -23.79
C THR A 81 7.74 9.51 -22.32
N ILE A 82 8.91 9.52 -21.67
CA ILE A 82 9.06 9.23 -20.24
C ILE A 82 8.27 10.25 -19.42
N PHE A 83 8.32 11.52 -19.76
CA PHE A 83 7.55 12.58 -19.10
C PHE A 83 6.04 12.35 -19.21
N VAL A 84 5.53 12.04 -20.41
CA VAL A 84 4.10 11.72 -20.60
C VAL A 84 3.69 10.52 -19.75
N ARG A 85 4.54 9.47 -19.70
CA ARG A 85 4.29 8.28 -18.87
C ARG A 85 4.33 8.62 -17.38
N LEU A 86 5.30 9.41 -16.93
CA LEU A 86 5.45 9.87 -15.56
C LEU A 86 4.20 10.57 -15.04
N ILE A 87 3.71 11.58 -15.78
CA ILE A 87 2.51 12.32 -15.39
C ILE A 87 1.26 11.42 -15.41
N SER A 88 1.15 10.55 -16.42
CA SER A 88 0.00 9.62 -16.50
C SER A 88 0.03 8.60 -15.35
N THR A 89 1.20 8.09 -14.97
CA THR A 89 1.39 7.21 -13.81
C THR A 89 1.01 7.92 -12.51
N PHE A 90 1.33 9.21 -12.37
CA PHE A 90 0.94 10.02 -11.23
C PHE A 90 -0.58 10.24 -11.15
N GLU A 91 -1.25 10.53 -12.28
CA GLU A 91 -2.72 10.65 -12.33
C GLU A 91 -3.41 9.35 -11.90
N VAL A 92 -2.96 8.20 -12.43
CA VAL A 92 -3.46 6.89 -12.04
C VAL A 92 -3.23 6.61 -10.57
N PHE A 93 -2.05 6.96 -10.04
CA PHE A 93 -1.74 6.81 -8.61
C PHE A 93 -2.74 7.56 -7.72
N LEU A 94 -3.07 8.81 -8.05
CA LEU A 94 -4.04 9.57 -7.26
C LEU A 94 -5.43 8.91 -7.30
N VAL A 95 -5.88 8.45 -8.46
CA VAL A 95 -7.19 7.77 -8.57
C VAL A 95 -7.18 6.44 -7.81
N ASP A 96 -6.11 5.66 -7.91
CA ASP A 96 -5.94 4.40 -7.18
C ASP A 96 -5.86 4.62 -5.67
N LEU A 97 -5.24 5.71 -5.22
CA LEU A 97 -5.19 6.07 -3.80
C LEU A 97 -6.58 6.41 -3.26
N VAL A 98 -7.44 7.04 -4.06
CA VAL A 98 -8.86 7.23 -3.69
C VAL A 98 -9.56 5.88 -3.49
N ARG A 99 -9.30 4.89 -4.36
CA ARG A 99 -9.82 3.52 -4.19
C ARG A 99 -9.35 2.92 -2.87
N ASP A 100 -8.05 2.97 -2.59
CA ASP A 100 -7.48 2.43 -1.35
C ASP A 100 -8.11 3.09 -0.12
N VAL A 101 -8.26 4.42 -0.11
CA VAL A 101 -8.93 5.13 0.99
C VAL A 101 -10.39 4.72 1.11
N PHE A 102 -11.12 4.56 0.01
CA PHE A 102 -12.52 4.12 0.03
C PHE A 102 -12.68 2.75 0.70
N MET A 103 -11.79 1.81 0.41
CA MET A 103 -11.84 0.46 1.00
C MET A 103 -11.73 0.49 2.54
N HIS A 104 -11.08 1.51 3.09
CA HIS A 104 -10.93 1.67 4.54
C HIS A 104 -11.90 2.67 5.17
N ARG A 105 -12.28 3.75 4.45
CA ARG A 105 -13.04 4.91 4.94
C ARG A 105 -14.23 5.23 4.04
N THR A 106 -15.17 4.31 3.91
CA THR A 106 -16.39 4.52 3.10
C THR A 106 -17.24 5.71 3.56
N ASP A 107 -17.13 6.10 4.84
CA ASP A 107 -17.80 7.25 5.43
C ASP A 107 -17.45 8.57 4.73
N LEU A 108 -16.19 8.72 4.29
CA LEU A 108 -15.72 9.93 3.58
C LEU A 108 -16.37 10.13 2.21
N PHE A 109 -16.93 9.06 1.65
CA PHE A 109 -17.52 9.04 0.31
C PHE A 109 -19.04 9.08 0.34
N GLN A 110 -19.64 9.11 1.54
CA GLN A 110 -21.07 9.37 1.66
C GLN A 110 -21.37 10.71 1.01
N SER A 111 -22.32 10.70 0.08
CA SER A 111 -22.67 11.88 -0.70
C SER A 111 -24.16 11.95 -0.86
N THR A 112 -24.68 13.17 -0.92
CA THR A 112 -26.08 13.42 -1.26
C THR A 112 -26.34 13.25 -2.75
N ASN A 113 -25.31 12.98 -3.57
CA ASN A 113 -25.48 12.79 -5.00
C ASN A 113 -26.26 11.49 -5.25
N VAL A 114 -27.34 11.62 -6.03
CA VAL A 114 -28.14 10.49 -6.46
C VAL A 114 -27.39 9.75 -7.56
N ILE A 115 -27.17 8.45 -7.36
CA ILE A 115 -26.64 7.56 -8.39
C ILE A 115 -27.83 6.87 -9.04
N GLU A 116 -28.17 7.32 -10.25
CA GLU A 116 -29.16 6.63 -11.07
C GLU A 116 -28.57 5.31 -11.58
N LEU A 117 -29.32 4.23 -11.34
CA LEU A 117 -29.09 2.88 -11.87
C LEU A 117 -30.30 2.48 -12.71
N THR A 118 -30.05 1.90 -13.87
CA THR A 118 -31.12 1.28 -14.67
C THR A 118 -31.68 0.06 -13.93
N HIS A 119 -32.91 -0.36 -14.27
CA HIS A 119 -33.50 -1.57 -13.69
C HIS A 119 -32.61 -2.80 -13.92
N ALA A 120 -32.02 -2.94 -15.11
CA ALA A 120 -31.11 -4.03 -15.42
C ALA A 120 -29.84 -3.99 -14.53
N GLU A 121 -29.26 -2.81 -14.32
CA GLU A 121 -28.10 -2.66 -13.44
C GLU A 121 -28.44 -2.97 -11.98
N ALA A 122 -29.59 -2.50 -11.49
CA ALA A 122 -30.04 -2.76 -10.13
C ALA A 122 -30.28 -4.25 -9.88
N LEU A 123 -30.92 -4.94 -10.82
CA LEU A 123 -31.18 -6.39 -10.74
C LEU A 123 -29.93 -7.24 -10.94
N SER A 124 -28.89 -6.71 -11.59
CA SER A 124 -27.62 -7.41 -11.79
C SER A 124 -26.67 -7.30 -10.58
N VAL A 125 -27.04 -6.59 -9.52
CA VAL A 125 -26.22 -6.46 -8.31
C VAL A 125 -26.34 -7.72 -7.48
N ALA A 126 -25.31 -8.56 -7.53
CA ALA A 126 -25.27 -9.82 -6.77
C ALA A 126 -25.09 -9.63 -5.25
N SER A 127 -24.53 -8.50 -4.80
CA SER A 127 -24.26 -8.24 -3.38
C SER A 127 -24.10 -6.75 -3.07
N SER A 128 -24.21 -6.38 -1.80
CA SER A 128 -23.92 -5.02 -1.33
C SER A 128 -22.48 -4.58 -1.64
N ALA A 129 -21.53 -5.52 -1.60
CA ALA A 129 -20.14 -5.29 -2.01
C ALA A 129 -20.05 -4.93 -3.50
N HIS A 130 -20.76 -5.66 -4.37
CA HIS A 130 -20.81 -5.35 -5.80
C HIS A 130 -21.47 -3.98 -6.05
N LEU A 131 -22.48 -3.61 -5.27
CA LEU A 131 -23.06 -2.26 -5.34
C LEU A 131 -22.03 -1.18 -4.98
N ARG A 132 -21.29 -1.36 -3.89
CA ARG A 132 -20.23 -0.43 -3.47
C ARG A 132 -19.15 -0.29 -4.54
N GLU A 133 -18.68 -1.40 -5.09
CA GLU A 133 -17.66 -1.40 -6.15
C GLU A 133 -18.17 -0.66 -7.40
N ARG A 134 -19.45 -0.84 -7.77
CA ARG A 134 -20.05 -0.09 -8.88
C ARG A 134 -20.14 1.40 -8.61
N VAL A 135 -20.56 1.79 -7.41
CA VAL A 135 -20.62 3.20 -6.98
C VAL A 135 -19.22 3.81 -7.06
N LEU A 136 -18.23 3.15 -6.46
CA LEU A 136 -16.84 3.57 -6.48
C LEU A 136 -16.30 3.68 -7.91
N SER A 137 -16.50 2.65 -8.73
CA SER A 137 -16.08 2.66 -10.14
C SER A 137 -16.68 3.83 -10.93
N LYS A 138 -17.95 4.20 -10.68
CA LYS A 138 -18.59 5.35 -11.32
C LYS A 138 -17.95 6.67 -10.88
N GLU A 139 -17.66 6.84 -9.60
CA GLU A 139 -16.94 8.03 -9.08
C GLU A 139 -15.50 8.10 -9.61
N LEU A 140 -14.74 7.00 -9.54
CA LEU A 140 -13.35 6.95 -10.01
C LEU A 140 -13.24 7.17 -11.52
N ARG A 141 -14.21 6.70 -12.31
CA ARG A 141 -14.22 6.94 -13.77
C ARG A 141 -14.30 8.43 -14.10
N GLN A 142 -15.09 9.20 -13.34
CA GLN A 142 -15.17 10.65 -13.51
C GLN A 142 -13.81 11.30 -13.22
N LEU A 143 -13.13 10.87 -12.15
CA LEU A 143 -11.80 11.37 -11.78
C LEU A 143 -10.72 11.01 -12.81
N HIS A 144 -10.74 9.80 -13.36
CA HIS A 144 -9.76 9.38 -14.37
C HIS A 144 -9.85 10.22 -15.65
N SER A 145 -11.04 10.71 -16.00
CA SER A 145 -11.21 11.63 -17.14
C SER A 145 -10.98 13.10 -16.78
N ALA A 146 -10.85 13.42 -15.49
CA ALA A 146 -10.73 14.79 -15.01
C ALA A 146 -9.26 15.22 -14.96
N GLY A 147 -9.03 16.53 -15.07
CA GLY A 147 -7.68 17.07 -14.92
C GLY A 147 -7.22 17.05 -13.46
N ILE A 148 -5.91 17.20 -13.23
CA ILE A 148 -5.31 17.23 -11.88
C ILE A 148 -5.99 18.22 -10.91
N LYS A 149 -6.52 19.33 -11.42
CA LYS A 149 -7.23 20.33 -10.61
C LYS A 149 -8.54 19.78 -10.04
N ASP A 150 -9.25 18.96 -10.79
CA ASP A 150 -10.50 18.37 -10.34
C ASP A 150 -10.25 17.21 -9.38
N ILE A 151 -9.15 16.47 -9.59
CA ILE A 151 -8.62 15.53 -8.59
C ILE A 151 -8.29 16.28 -7.29
N ALA A 152 -7.57 17.41 -7.34
CA ALA A 152 -7.26 18.22 -6.16
C ALA A 152 -8.52 18.68 -5.40
N LYS A 153 -9.53 19.20 -6.12
CA LYS A 153 -10.84 19.55 -5.53
C LYS A 153 -11.56 18.35 -4.92
N TYR A 154 -11.35 17.16 -5.47
CA TYR A 154 -11.95 15.94 -4.93
C TYR A 154 -11.30 15.57 -3.60
N TYR A 155 -9.96 15.56 -3.53
CA TYR A 155 -9.22 15.33 -2.30
C TYR A 155 -9.56 16.35 -1.21
N GLU A 156 -9.67 17.63 -1.56
CA GLU A 156 -10.06 18.66 -0.61
C GLU A 156 -11.48 18.45 -0.07
N ARG A 157 -12.46 18.13 -0.94
CA ARG A 157 -13.86 17.94 -0.52
C ARG A 157 -14.10 16.64 0.25
N ARG A 158 -13.40 15.57 -0.09
CA ARG A 158 -13.67 14.22 0.46
C ARG A 158 -12.74 13.83 1.59
N MET A 159 -11.49 14.27 1.54
CA MET A 159 -10.44 13.86 2.48
C MET A 159 -9.89 15.03 3.28
N GLU A 160 -10.37 16.25 3.03
CA GLU A 160 -9.85 17.49 3.64
C GLU A 160 -8.35 17.71 3.35
N ILE A 161 -7.84 17.11 2.26
CA ILE A 161 -6.44 17.24 1.84
C ILE A 161 -6.32 18.29 0.76
N LYS A 162 -5.68 19.42 1.09
CA LYS A 162 -5.42 20.51 0.14
C LYS A 162 -4.05 20.35 -0.52
N PHE A 163 -4.05 20.16 -1.84
CA PHE A 163 -2.81 20.00 -2.62
C PHE A 163 -1.82 21.16 -2.49
N PRO A 164 -2.24 22.44 -2.42
CA PRO A 164 -1.30 23.54 -2.19
C PRO A 164 -0.53 23.47 -0.86
N GLU A 165 -0.99 22.69 0.11
CA GLU A 165 -0.30 22.48 1.39
C GLU A 165 0.66 21.27 1.35
N LEU A 166 0.68 20.50 0.26
CA LEU A 166 1.51 19.30 0.12
C LEU A 166 2.86 19.59 -0.56
N LEU A 167 2.95 20.70 -1.28
CA LEU A 167 4.11 20.99 -2.11
C LEU A 167 4.22 22.50 -2.33
N ASP A 168 5.36 23.06 -1.94
CA ASP A 168 5.69 24.44 -2.27
C ASP A 168 5.81 24.58 -3.79
N GLY A 169 5.10 25.56 -4.36
CA GLY A 169 5.08 25.74 -5.80
C GLY A 169 4.24 24.69 -6.54
N ILE A 170 3.11 24.26 -5.98
CA ILE A 170 2.10 23.42 -6.67
C ILE A 170 1.72 23.88 -8.09
N SER A 171 1.91 25.16 -8.40
CA SER A 171 1.78 25.73 -9.75
C SER A 171 2.66 25.05 -10.79
N ARG A 172 3.83 24.56 -10.36
CA ARG A 172 4.78 23.80 -11.16
C ARG A 172 4.21 22.44 -11.55
N LEU A 173 3.61 21.73 -10.60
CA LEU A 173 2.92 20.47 -10.88
C LEU A 173 1.76 20.70 -11.86
N TRP A 174 0.94 21.74 -11.68
CA TRP A 174 -0.12 22.09 -12.65
C TRP A 174 0.43 22.36 -14.05
N GLU A 175 1.56 23.06 -14.15
CA GLU A 175 2.23 23.28 -15.43
C GLU A 175 2.67 21.98 -16.10
N MET A 176 3.19 21.02 -15.33
CA MET A 176 3.59 19.71 -15.87
C MET A 176 2.42 18.94 -16.48
N HIS A 177 1.25 18.95 -15.84
CA HIS A 177 0.03 18.33 -16.42
C HIS A 177 -0.43 19.04 -17.70
N ASP A 178 -0.46 20.38 -17.70
CA ASP A 178 -0.81 21.15 -18.89
C ASP A 178 0.18 20.90 -20.04
N ARG A 179 1.48 20.81 -19.72
CA ARG A 179 2.52 20.48 -20.70
C ARG A 179 2.34 19.07 -21.27
N ARG A 180 2.00 18.08 -20.44
CA ARG A 180 1.65 16.73 -20.90
C ARG A 180 0.46 16.76 -21.84
N HIS A 181 -0.57 17.54 -21.54
CA HIS A 181 -1.72 17.71 -22.42
C HIS A 181 -1.29 18.24 -23.81
N LEU A 182 -0.42 19.26 -23.87
CA LEU A 182 0.09 19.80 -25.13
C LEU A 182 0.97 18.81 -25.89
N LEU A 183 1.81 18.03 -25.20
CA LEU A 183 2.63 16.98 -25.82
C LEU A 183 1.74 15.92 -26.48
N VAL A 184 0.69 15.48 -25.81
CA VAL A 184 -0.21 14.42 -26.30
C VAL A 184 -1.16 14.92 -27.39
N HIS A 185 -1.74 16.12 -27.23
CA HIS A 185 -2.84 16.57 -28.11
C HIS A 185 -2.45 17.64 -29.13
N GLN A 186 -1.33 18.35 -28.93
CA GLN A 186 -0.90 19.44 -29.81
C GLN A 186 0.50 19.21 -30.40
N LEU A 187 1.00 17.97 -30.43
CA LEU A 187 2.35 17.62 -30.89
C LEU A 187 3.43 18.47 -30.18
N GLY A 188 3.20 18.77 -28.91
CA GLY A 188 4.06 19.59 -28.09
C GLY A 188 4.04 21.08 -28.41
N ARG A 189 3.15 21.61 -29.24
CA ARG A 189 3.12 23.05 -29.55
C ARG A 189 2.46 23.83 -28.42
N ALA A 190 3.11 24.91 -27.98
CA ALA A 190 2.55 25.81 -26.97
C ALA A 190 1.49 26.75 -27.59
N ASP A 191 0.23 26.62 -27.16
CA ASP A 191 -0.84 27.53 -27.57
C ASP A 191 -0.76 28.90 -26.86
N GLN A 192 -1.66 29.82 -27.21
CA GLN A 192 -1.69 31.15 -26.59
C GLN A 192 -2.09 31.11 -25.12
N ALA A 193 -2.99 30.21 -24.72
CA ALA A 193 -3.48 30.11 -23.36
C ALA A 193 -2.38 29.67 -22.40
N TYR A 194 -1.64 28.61 -22.76
CA TYR A 194 -0.51 28.10 -22.00
C TYR A 194 0.62 29.15 -21.89
N ARG A 195 0.95 29.84 -22.98
CA ARG A 195 1.99 30.87 -22.98
C ARG A 195 1.65 32.05 -22.07
N HIS A 196 0.40 32.50 -22.12
CA HIS A 196 -0.08 33.55 -21.23
C HIS A 196 -0.09 33.10 -19.77
N LYS A 197 -0.55 31.86 -19.50
CA LYS A 197 -0.68 31.32 -18.15
C LYS A 197 0.67 31.12 -17.45
N TYR A 198 1.71 30.70 -18.17
CA TYR A 198 3.02 30.34 -17.59
C TYR A 198 4.17 31.26 -18.03
N GLY A 199 3.90 32.35 -18.74
CA GLY A 199 4.94 33.27 -19.21
C GLY A 199 5.89 32.65 -20.24
N TYR A 200 5.43 31.67 -21.02
CA TYR A 200 6.29 30.97 -21.98
C TYR A 200 6.48 31.79 -23.27
N ALA A 201 7.61 32.48 -23.39
CA ALA A 201 7.87 33.43 -24.48
C ALA A 201 8.13 32.78 -25.85
N ARG A 202 8.60 31.53 -25.90
CA ARG A 202 9.04 30.89 -27.15
C ARG A 202 7.84 30.44 -28.00
N LYS A 203 7.86 30.80 -29.29
CA LYS A 203 6.98 30.22 -30.31
C LYS A 203 7.64 28.94 -30.82
N GLY A 204 7.16 27.77 -30.41
CA GLY A 204 7.75 26.51 -30.83
C GLY A 204 7.25 25.29 -30.07
N PRO A 205 7.81 24.11 -30.38
CA PRO A 205 7.56 22.91 -29.60
C PRO A 205 8.14 23.06 -28.18
N LEU A 206 7.39 22.59 -27.20
CA LEU A 206 7.82 22.37 -25.84
C LEU A 206 8.90 21.30 -25.87
N SER A 207 10.05 21.59 -25.26
CA SER A 207 11.11 20.62 -25.07
C SER A 207 11.09 20.14 -23.63
N ILE A 208 11.29 18.84 -23.44
CA ILE A 208 11.62 18.23 -22.16
C ILE A 208 13.12 17.96 -22.17
N ASP A 209 13.90 18.87 -21.60
CA ASP A 209 15.31 18.61 -21.34
C ASP A 209 15.48 17.72 -20.10
N GLU A 210 16.70 17.26 -19.88
CA GLU A 210 17.05 16.38 -18.76
C GLU A 210 16.76 17.04 -17.41
N GLY A 211 17.07 18.33 -17.28
CA GLY A 211 16.82 19.10 -16.06
C GLY A 211 15.33 19.16 -15.72
N TYR A 212 14.49 19.47 -16.71
CA TYR A 212 13.04 19.52 -16.55
C TYR A 212 12.46 18.13 -16.19
N LEU A 213 12.93 17.05 -16.83
CA LEU A 213 12.46 15.70 -16.52
C LEU A 213 12.86 15.29 -15.09
N SER A 214 14.10 15.56 -14.69
CA SER A 214 14.60 15.28 -13.35
C SER A 214 13.82 16.07 -12.29
N GLU A 215 13.59 17.35 -12.54
CA GLU A 215 12.73 18.19 -11.71
C GLU A 215 11.33 17.59 -11.57
N ALA A 216 10.69 17.20 -12.68
CA ALA A 216 9.35 16.58 -12.64
C ALA A 216 9.30 15.30 -11.81
N ILE A 217 10.31 14.43 -11.93
CA ILE A 217 10.40 13.21 -11.12
C ILE A 217 10.49 13.58 -9.64
N ASN A 218 11.38 14.51 -9.27
CA ASN A 218 11.58 14.91 -7.87
C ASN A 218 10.34 15.59 -7.28
N THR A 219 9.71 16.51 -8.02
CA THR A 219 8.47 17.19 -7.60
C THR A 219 7.36 16.18 -7.31
N ILE A 220 7.22 15.16 -8.14
CA ILE A 220 6.20 14.11 -7.98
C ILE A 220 6.51 13.20 -6.79
N ILE A 221 7.79 12.85 -6.57
CA ILE A 221 8.22 12.10 -5.38
C ILE A 221 7.93 12.88 -4.10
N GLU A 222 8.35 14.15 -4.05
CA GLU A 222 8.14 15.03 -2.89
C GLU A 222 6.65 15.20 -2.57
N PHE A 223 5.82 15.40 -3.60
CA PHE A 223 4.37 15.47 -3.44
C PHE A 223 3.81 14.16 -2.84
N ALA A 224 4.22 13.01 -3.36
CA ALA A 224 3.74 11.71 -2.89
C ALA A 224 4.19 11.40 -1.46
N ASP A 225 5.44 11.71 -1.12
CA ASP A 225 6.02 11.53 0.21
C ASP A 225 5.33 12.44 1.25
N THR A 226 4.85 13.61 0.83
CA THR A 226 4.06 14.51 1.70
C THR A 226 2.59 14.09 1.81
N LEU A 227 2.04 13.48 0.75
CA LEU A 227 0.67 12.98 0.74
C LEU A 227 0.49 11.71 1.60
N GLU A 228 1.46 10.78 1.56
CA GLU A 228 1.42 9.51 2.29
C GLU A 228 1.11 9.64 3.79
N PRO A 229 1.79 10.49 4.57
CA PRO A 229 1.49 10.64 5.99
C PRO A 229 0.10 11.24 6.23
N LYS A 230 -0.37 12.17 5.38
CA LYS A 230 -1.73 12.75 5.53
C LYS A 230 -2.81 11.69 5.29
N VAL A 231 -2.64 10.86 4.26
CA VAL A 231 -3.57 9.76 4.00
C VAL A 231 -3.46 8.68 5.08
N THR A 232 -2.26 8.36 5.55
CA THR A 232 -2.08 7.40 6.64
C THR A 232 -2.74 7.87 7.93
N ALA A 233 -2.61 9.16 8.27
CA ALA A 233 -3.27 9.78 9.43
C ALA A 233 -4.81 9.67 9.33
N LEU A 234 -5.35 9.95 8.14
CA LEU A 234 -6.77 9.80 7.83
C LEU A 234 -7.27 8.37 8.08
N LEU A 235 -6.45 7.36 7.79
CA LEU A 235 -6.79 5.95 8.03
C LEU A 235 -6.58 5.52 9.50
N SER A 236 -5.61 6.10 10.21
CA SER A 236 -5.38 5.81 11.63
C SER A 236 -6.41 6.46 12.55
N ASP A 237 -6.97 7.61 12.17
CA ASP A 237 -8.05 8.26 12.94
C ASP A 237 -9.28 7.37 13.10
N LEU A 238 -9.48 6.40 12.20
CA LEU A 238 -10.49 5.36 12.31
C LEU A 238 -10.25 4.45 13.52
N HIS A 239 -8.99 4.02 13.72
CA HIS A 239 -8.60 3.18 14.85
C HIS A 239 -8.76 3.95 16.17
N ASN A 240 -8.46 5.25 16.17
CA ASN A 240 -8.60 6.10 17.36
C ASN A 240 -10.07 6.44 17.67
N ARG A 241 -10.92 6.66 16.65
CA ARG A 241 -12.36 6.94 16.83
C ARG A 241 -13.17 5.70 17.20
N GLU A 242 -12.76 4.52 16.73
CA GLU A 242 -13.34 3.23 17.15
C GLU A 242 -12.65 2.63 18.39
N GLY A 243 -11.59 3.26 18.89
CA GLY A 243 -10.77 2.87 20.05
C GLY A 243 -11.44 2.96 21.42
N ALA A 244 -12.78 3.01 21.47
CA ALA A 244 -13.52 2.89 22.72
C ALA A 244 -14.33 1.59 22.83
N ASP A 245 -14.52 0.77 21.78
CA ASP A 245 -15.39 -0.42 21.96
C ASP A 245 -15.27 -1.62 21.01
N ARG A 246 -14.31 -1.69 20.07
CA ARG A 246 -14.22 -2.87 19.19
C ARG A 246 -13.08 -3.81 19.54
N ASN A 247 -13.47 -4.98 20.06
CA ASN A 247 -12.65 -6.18 20.13
C ASN A 247 -12.23 -6.62 18.72
N VAL A 248 -11.21 -5.98 18.13
CA VAL A 248 -10.60 -6.43 16.88
C VAL A 248 -10.04 -7.84 17.11
N PHE A 249 -10.49 -8.77 16.28
CA PHE A 249 -10.09 -10.16 16.31
C PHE A 249 -9.09 -10.41 15.20
N GLU A 250 -7.86 -10.76 15.57
CA GLU A 250 -6.80 -11.05 14.63
C GLU A 250 -6.55 -12.55 14.56
N LEU A 251 -6.42 -13.06 13.33
CA LEU A 251 -6.19 -14.46 13.04
C LEU A 251 -5.14 -14.58 11.94
N GLU A 252 -3.99 -15.14 12.28
CA GLU A 252 -3.00 -15.59 11.32
C GLU A 252 -3.25 -17.07 11.00
N ILE A 253 -3.35 -17.39 9.72
CA ILE A 253 -3.62 -18.75 9.26
C ILE A 253 -2.70 -19.08 8.08
N GLU A 254 -2.10 -20.26 8.12
CA GLU A 254 -1.31 -20.82 7.03
C GLU A 254 -2.06 -22.00 6.42
N VAL A 255 -2.23 -21.96 5.11
CA VAL A 255 -3.06 -22.92 4.37
C VAL A 255 -2.29 -23.47 3.17
N GLU A 256 -2.23 -24.79 3.06
CA GLU A 256 -1.72 -25.50 1.88
C GLU A 256 -2.88 -25.87 0.96
N THR A 257 -2.78 -25.53 -0.33
CA THR A 257 -3.80 -25.88 -1.33
C THR A 257 -3.47 -27.21 -2.00
N ALA A 258 -4.39 -28.18 -1.93
CA ALA A 258 -4.26 -29.47 -2.61
C ALA A 258 -4.90 -29.47 -4.01
N SER A 259 -5.65 -28.43 -4.36
CA SER A 259 -6.38 -28.31 -5.62
C SER A 259 -6.54 -26.86 -6.05
N ASP A 260 -6.48 -26.61 -7.36
CA ASP A 260 -6.77 -25.33 -8.01
C ASP A 260 -8.19 -24.80 -7.66
N GLU A 261 -9.12 -25.72 -7.33
CA GLU A 261 -10.44 -25.33 -6.85
C GLU A 261 -10.39 -24.51 -5.57
N ALA A 262 -9.34 -24.58 -4.75
CA ALA A 262 -9.24 -23.78 -3.53
C ALA A 262 -8.66 -22.37 -3.76
N GLU A 263 -7.97 -22.13 -4.89
CA GLU A 263 -7.23 -20.89 -5.14
C GLU A 263 -8.12 -19.65 -5.12
N HIS A 264 -9.36 -19.78 -5.60
CA HIS A 264 -10.29 -18.65 -5.67
C HIS A 264 -10.69 -18.07 -4.30
N LEU A 265 -10.51 -18.81 -3.20
CA LEU A 265 -10.81 -18.31 -1.85
C LEU A 265 -9.79 -17.27 -1.40
N PHE A 266 -8.56 -17.36 -1.89
CA PHE A 266 -7.48 -16.45 -1.52
C PHE A 266 -7.53 -15.15 -2.34
N LEU A 267 -8.46 -15.04 -3.30
CA LEU A 267 -8.70 -13.81 -4.03
C LEU A 267 -9.34 -12.78 -3.09
N PRO A 268 -8.83 -11.54 -3.01
CA PRO A 268 -9.44 -10.50 -2.18
C PRO A 268 -10.93 -10.26 -2.46
N SER A 269 -11.38 -10.54 -3.68
CA SER A 269 -12.79 -10.43 -4.09
C SER A 269 -13.67 -11.62 -3.71
N TYR A 270 -13.14 -12.64 -3.02
CA TYR A 270 -13.91 -13.83 -2.64
C TYR A 270 -15.05 -13.47 -1.69
N PRO A 271 -16.32 -13.72 -2.07
CA PRO A 271 -17.46 -13.44 -1.21
C PRO A 271 -17.74 -14.60 -0.24
N PHE A 272 -18.09 -14.26 1.00
CA PHE A 272 -18.58 -15.23 2.00
C PHE A 272 -19.72 -14.63 2.83
N ILE A 273 -20.48 -15.49 3.51
CA ILE A 273 -21.63 -15.09 4.33
C ILE A 273 -21.23 -15.09 5.80
N VAL A 274 -21.55 -13.99 6.48
CA VAL A 274 -21.41 -13.82 7.93
C VAL A 274 -22.79 -13.92 8.56
N ASN A 275 -22.93 -14.86 9.50
CA ASN A 275 -24.14 -14.98 10.31
C ASN A 275 -24.04 -14.04 11.51
N ASP A 276 -24.55 -12.82 11.33
CA ASP A 276 -24.64 -11.80 12.36
C ASP A 276 -25.92 -12.02 13.20
N ARG A 277 -25.78 -12.09 14.51
CA ARG A 277 -26.92 -12.35 15.41
C ARG A 277 -27.97 -11.24 15.42
N ALA A 278 -27.58 -10.00 15.14
CA ALA A 278 -28.44 -8.84 15.16
C ALA A 278 -29.09 -8.57 13.79
N THR A 279 -28.37 -8.81 12.69
CA THR A 279 -28.83 -8.45 11.34
C THR A 279 -29.17 -9.65 10.44
N GLY A 280 -28.88 -10.88 10.86
CA GLY A 280 -29.08 -12.08 10.07
C GLY A 280 -27.87 -12.41 9.20
N GLU A 281 -28.09 -12.84 7.95
CA GLU A 281 -27.01 -13.13 7.01
C GLU A 281 -26.56 -11.84 6.31
N ARG A 282 -25.27 -11.50 6.44
CA ARG A 282 -24.64 -10.42 5.67
C ARG A 282 -23.50 -10.96 4.82
N GLY A 283 -23.38 -10.48 3.58
CA GLY A 283 -22.23 -10.78 2.73
C GLY A 283 -21.01 -9.97 3.14
N ALA A 284 -19.83 -10.60 3.09
CA ALA A 284 -18.51 -9.98 3.27
C ALA A 284 -17.57 -10.47 2.17
N LEU A 285 -16.49 -9.72 1.92
CA LEU A 285 -15.41 -10.10 1.03
C LEU A 285 -14.14 -10.43 1.82
N LEU A 286 -13.25 -11.26 1.28
CA LEU A 286 -11.94 -11.50 1.90
C LEU A 286 -11.18 -10.19 2.10
N SER A 287 -11.24 -9.25 1.15
CA SER A 287 -10.64 -7.92 1.27
C SER A 287 -11.13 -7.12 2.48
N ASP A 288 -12.33 -7.41 2.99
CA ASP A 288 -12.89 -6.72 4.16
C ASP A 288 -12.21 -7.15 5.47
N ILE A 289 -11.52 -8.30 5.46
CA ILE A 289 -10.83 -8.86 6.63
C ILE A 289 -9.34 -9.10 6.41
N LEU A 290 -8.84 -9.12 5.18
CA LEU A 290 -7.47 -9.47 4.86
C LEU A 290 -6.53 -8.29 5.12
N ALA A 291 -5.71 -8.39 6.17
CA ALA A 291 -4.67 -7.41 6.48
C ALA A 291 -3.44 -7.60 5.58
N TYR A 292 -2.99 -8.84 5.37
CA TYR A 292 -1.99 -9.18 4.37
C TYR A 292 -2.06 -10.66 3.97
N SER A 293 -1.45 -10.97 2.82
CA SER A 293 -1.18 -12.33 2.33
C SER A 293 0.27 -12.45 1.90
N ARG A 294 0.93 -13.58 2.18
CA ARG A 294 2.27 -13.91 1.69
C ARG A 294 2.38 -15.41 1.39
N ASP A 295 3.31 -15.77 0.52
CA ASP A 295 3.70 -17.17 0.34
C ASP A 295 4.56 -17.61 1.54
N GLY A 296 4.15 -18.68 2.20
CA GLY A 296 4.87 -19.39 3.27
C GLY A 296 5.73 -20.52 2.71
N GLU A 297 6.29 -21.35 3.60
CA GLU A 297 7.13 -22.49 3.19
C GLU A 297 6.30 -23.63 2.60
N GLU A 298 5.11 -23.85 3.15
CA GLU A 298 4.23 -24.97 2.80
C GLU A 298 2.88 -24.51 2.21
N GLY A 299 2.65 -23.20 2.07
CA GLY A 299 1.36 -22.69 1.58
C GLY A 299 1.23 -21.18 1.58
N VAL A 300 0.01 -20.66 1.72
CA VAL A 300 -0.29 -19.23 1.79
C VAL A 300 -0.57 -18.84 3.23
N VAL A 301 0.13 -17.82 3.72
CA VAL A 301 -0.10 -17.22 5.05
C VAL A 301 -0.99 -15.98 4.90
N LEU A 302 -2.14 -16.01 5.57
CA LEU A 302 -3.08 -14.91 5.65
C LEU A 302 -3.08 -14.33 7.06
N LEU A 303 -2.99 -13.01 7.18
CA LEU A 303 -3.39 -12.30 8.40
C LEU A 303 -4.76 -11.67 8.18
N LEU A 304 -5.72 -12.08 9.02
CA LEU A 304 -7.09 -11.61 8.99
C LEU A 304 -7.36 -10.73 10.22
N CYS A 305 -7.86 -9.52 10.01
CA CYS A 305 -8.17 -8.54 11.05
C CYS A 305 -9.59 -7.99 10.81
N SER A 306 -10.54 -8.33 11.67
CA SER A 306 -11.90 -7.77 11.63
C SER A 306 -12.66 -8.03 12.94
N ASP A 307 -13.97 -7.87 12.94
CA ASP A 307 -14.80 -8.40 14.02
C ASP A 307 -14.74 -9.94 14.05
N ARG A 308 -14.87 -10.50 15.26
CA ARG A 308 -14.73 -11.93 15.49
C ARG A 308 -15.70 -12.77 14.65
N GLU A 309 -16.92 -12.30 14.41
CA GLU A 309 -17.93 -13.08 13.69
C GLU A 309 -17.55 -13.20 12.22
N THR A 310 -17.10 -12.11 11.60
CA THR A 310 -16.64 -12.09 10.21
C THR A 310 -15.42 -12.96 9.99
N VAL A 311 -14.39 -12.85 10.84
CA VAL A 311 -13.17 -13.67 10.71
C VAL A 311 -13.50 -15.15 10.89
N LEU A 312 -14.36 -15.50 11.85
CA LEU A 312 -14.75 -16.88 12.08
C LEU A 312 -15.65 -17.44 10.96
N ALA A 313 -16.45 -16.60 10.32
CA ALA A 313 -17.23 -17.00 9.15
C ALA A 313 -16.32 -17.40 7.99
N TYR A 314 -15.31 -16.59 7.67
CA TYR A 314 -14.32 -16.96 6.64
C TYR A 314 -13.52 -18.22 7.01
N LEU A 315 -13.08 -18.32 8.27
CA LEU A 315 -12.43 -19.54 8.76
C LEU A 315 -13.34 -20.78 8.62
N SER A 316 -14.65 -20.62 8.77
CA SER A 316 -15.60 -21.70 8.56
C SER A 316 -15.65 -22.15 7.10
N GLU A 317 -15.49 -21.25 6.13
CA GLU A 317 -15.38 -21.60 4.71
C GLU A 317 -14.11 -22.42 4.45
N LEU A 318 -12.96 -21.97 4.97
CA LEU A 318 -11.70 -22.74 4.88
C LEU A 318 -11.86 -24.16 5.44
N LYS A 319 -12.48 -24.30 6.62
CA LYS A 319 -12.76 -25.61 7.24
C LYS A 319 -13.71 -26.51 6.45
N LYS A 320 -14.65 -25.95 5.69
CA LYS A 320 -15.53 -26.76 4.82
C LYS A 320 -14.71 -27.40 3.69
N LEU A 321 -13.73 -26.69 3.15
CA LEU A 321 -12.86 -27.18 2.09
C LEU A 321 -11.79 -28.14 2.61
N GLU A 322 -11.28 -27.89 3.81
CA GLU A 322 -10.41 -28.83 4.53
C GLU A 322 -11.11 -30.19 4.68
N LYS A 323 -12.37 -30.20 5.12
CA LYS A 323 -13.19 -31.44 5.21
C LYS A 323 -13.41 -32.13 3.86
N ARG A 324 -13.36 -31.38 2.75
CA ARG A 324 -13.46 -31.93 1.38
C ARG A 324 -12.10 -32.42 0.85
N GLY A 325 -11.00 -32.19 1.58
CA GLY A 325 -9.65 -32.54 1.15
C GLY A 325 -9.08 -31.63 0.05
N LEU A 326 -9.64 -30.42 -0.14
CA LEU A 326 -9.17 -29.48 -1.17
C LEU A 326 -8.03 -28.58 -0.67
N LEU A 327 -7.88 -28.43 0.64
CA LEU A 327 -6.81 -27.69 1.29
C LEU A 327 -6.52 -28.29 2.67
N SER A 328 -5.41 -27.90 3.28
CA SER A 328 -5.02 -28.26 4.65
C SER A 328 -4.67 -27.01 5.45
N ILE A 329 -5.24 -26.83 6.64
CA ILE A 329 -4.87 -25.72 7.54
C ILE A 329 -3.65 -26.15 8.36
N ILE A 330 -2.47 -25.66 7.98
CA ILE A 330 -1.20 -26.02 8.62
C ILE A 330 -1.09 -25.38 10.01
N ARG A 331 -1.37 -24.08 10.08
CA ARG A 331 -1.18 -23.28 11.30
C ARG A 331 -2.31 -22.30 11.49
N LYS A 332 -2.69 -22.09 12.75
CA LYS A 332 -3.74 -21.15 13.13
C LYS A 332 -3.40 -20.47 14.46
N ASP A 333 -3.04 -19.19 14.40
CA ASP A 333 -2.74 -18.37 15.55
C ASP A 333 -3.77 -17.25 15.72
N ILE A 334 -4.44 -17.23 16.87
CA ILE A 334 -5.35 -16.15 17.23
C ILE A 334 -4.57 -15.13 18.03
N HIS A 335 -4.30 -13.98 17.42
CA HIS A 335 -3.75 -12.84 18.11
C HIS A 335 -4.91 -12.14 18.80
N LYS A 336 -4.96 -12.24 20.14
CA LYS A 336 -5.86 -11.36 20.89
C LYS A 336 -5.19 -9.99 20.86
N ALA A 337 -5.82 -9.02 20.20
CA ALA A 337 -5.42 -7.63 20.35
C ALA A 337 -5.24 -7.38 21.86
N PRO A 338 -4.05 -6.93 22.31
CA PRO A 338 -3.91 -6.50 23.69
C PRO A 338 -5.03 -5.50 23.89
N LYS A 339 -5.92 -5.74 24.86
CA LYS A 339 -6.98 -4.78 25.16
C LYS A 339 -6.28 -3.47 25.43
N ASP A 340 -6.40 -2.50 24.53
CA ASP A 340 -5.82 -1.18 24.73
C ASP A 340 -6.40 -0.64 26.04
N GLY A 341 -5.51 -0.40 27.01
CA GLY A 341 -5.88 -0.03 28.40
C GLY A 341 -5.87 -1.17 29.42
N MET A 342 -5.69 -2.43 29.03
CA MET A 342 -5.29 -3.51 29.95
C MET A 342 -3.76 -3.59 29.98
N GLN A 343 -3.15 -2.47 30.37
CA GLN A 343 -1.81 -2.47 30.94
C GLN A 343 -1.89 -3.35 32.19
N ASP A 344 -1.23 -4.50 32.11
CA ASP A 344 -1.12 -5.51 33.15
C ASP A 344 -2.43 -6.22 33.52
N GLU A 345 -2.32 -7.53 33.81
CA GLU A 345 -3.33 -8.14 34.67
C GLU A 345 -3.46 -7.25 35.91
N PRO A 346 -4.69 -6.93 36.37
CA PRO A 346 -4.87 -6.01 37.48
C PRO A 346 -3.94 -6.44 38.62
N PRO A 347 -3.19 -5.48 39.23
CA PRO A 347 -2.16 -5.79 40.19
C PRO A 347 -2.72 -6.74 41.25
N THR A 348 -1.85 -7.60 41.76
CA THR A 348 -2.23 -8.42 42.91
C THR A 348 -2.75 -7.50 44.02
N ASN A 349 -3.88 -7.85 44.62
CA ASN A 349 -4.44 -7.13 45.77
C ASN A 349 -3.78 -7.55 47.08
N LEU A 350 -2.76 -8.40 47.01
CA LEU A 350 -1.98 -8.84 48.17
C LEU A 350 -1.08 -7.69 48.64
N ASP A 351 -0.96 -7.54 49.96
CA ASP A 351 0.02 -6.65 50.56
C ASP A 351 1.45 -7.10 50.24
N ARG A 352 2.41 -6.19 50.42
CA ARG A 352 3.82 -6.41 50.11
C ARG A 352 4.41 -7.59 50.89
N ASP A 353 4.05 -7.74 52.17
CA ASP A 353 4.59 -8.79 53.03
C ASP A 353 4.18 -10.18 52.51
N THR A 354 2.94 -10.30 52.05
CA THR A 354 2.43 -11.53 51.42
C THR A 354 3.14 -11.81 50.08
N ILE A 355 3.46 -10.78 49.28
CA ILE A 355 4.21 -10.95 48.03
C ILE A 355 5.66 -11.39 48.32
N GLU A 356 6.30 -10.80 49.32
CA GLU A 356 7.65 -11.21 49.76
C GLU A 356 7.64 -12.66 50.28
N GLU A 357 6.61 -13.06 51.01
CA GLU A 357 6.45 -14.45 51.48
C GLU A 357 6.25 -15.43 50.31
N ILE A 358 5.49 -15.03 49.27
CA ILE A 358 5.41 -15.80 48.02
C ILE A 358 6.80 -15.92 47.38
N ALA A 359 7.57 -14.82 47.32
CA ALA A 359 8.90 -14.81 46.72
C ALA A 359 9.86 -15.77 47.45
N ARG A 360 9.88 -15.74 48.79
CA ARG A 360 10.69 -16.62 49.63
C ARG A 360 10.35 -18.10 49.45
N ARG A 361 9.08 -18.44 49.18
CA ARG A 361 8.61 -19.81 48.96
C ARG A 361 8.83 -20.34 47.55
N LEU A 362 9.19 -19.48 46.59
CA LEU A 362 9.52 -19.92 45.24
C LEU A 362 10.92 -20.57 45.25
N PRO A 363 11.07 -21.80 44.71
CA PRO A 363 12.38 -22.40 44.56
C PRO A 363 13.19 -21.66 43.47
N ALA A 364 14.48 -21.91 43.42
CA ALA A 364 15.31 -21.47 42.30
C ALA A 364 14.70 -21.99 40.97
N GLN A 365 14.67 -21.15 39.95
CA GLN A 365 14.16 -21.53 38.65
C GLN A 365 15.01 -22.67 38.04
N PRO A 366 14.40 -23.57 37.23
CA PRO A 366 13.02 -23.54 36.73
C PRO A 366 11.97 -24.14 37.69
N TRP A 367 10.75 -23.59 37.65
CA TRP A 367 9.64 -24.05 38.51
C TRP A 367 8.83 -25.21 37.88
N SER A 368 8.31 -26.09 38.73
CA SER A 368 7.39 -27.16 38.32
C SER A 368 6.03 -26.59 37.86
N LYS A 369 5.35 -27.31 36.94
CA LYS A 369 3.99 -26.96 36.54
C LYS A 369 3.06 -27.05 37.74
N GLY A 370 2.52 -25.91 38.16
CA GLY A 370 1.55 -25.83 39.26
C GLY A 370 2.08 -25.22 40.55
N ILE A 371 3.32 -24.73 40.60
CA ILE A 371 3.93 -24.11 41.79
C ILE A 371 3.05 -23.02 42.44
N HIS A 372 2.36 -22.22 41.62
CA HIS A 372 1.44 -21.16 42.10
C HIS A 372 0.22 -21.72 42.85
N LYS A 373 -0.20 -22.97 42.58
CA LYS A 373 -1.30 -23.63 43.30
C LYS A 373 -0.85 -24.12 44.67
N GLU A 374 0.35 -24.68 44.74
CA GLU A 374 0.94 -25.17 45.99
C GLU A 374 1.16 -24.00 46.97
N ILE A 375 1.75 -22.90 46.50
CA ILE A 375 1.95 -21.69 47.30
C ILE A 375 0.61 -21.04 47.66
N ALA A 376 -0.33 -20.96 46.71
CA ALA A 376 -1.66 -20.41 46.98
C ALA A 376 -2.40 -21.18 48.07
N GLN A 377 -2.35 -22.51 48.04
CA GLN A 377 -2.94 -23.37 49.07
C GLN A 377 -2.26 -23.16 50.43
N ALA A 378 -0.93 -23.08 50.46
CA ALA A 378 -0.17 -22.90 51.71
C ALA A 378 -0.43 -21.54 52.38
N LEU A 379 -0.69 -20.49 51.60
CA LEU A 379 -0.96 -19.14 52.09
C LEU A 379 -2.45 -18.80 52.18
N SER A 380 -3.34 -19.75 51.90
CA SER A 380 -4.81 -19.53 51.86
C SER A 380 -5.24 -18.36 50.95
N ILE A 381 -4.54 -18.17 49.82
CA ILE A 381 -4.84 -17.15 48.80
C ILE A 381 -5.38 -17.80 47.53
N SER A 382 -6.04 -17.02 46.66
CA SER A 382 -6.50 -17.56 45.38
C SER A 382 -5.34 -17.84 44.41
N ASN A 383 -5.45 -18.91 43.62
CA ASN A 383 -4.49 -19.26 42.56
C ASN A 383 -4.22 -18.08 41.61
N THR A 384 -5.25 -17.28 41.31
CA THR A 384 -5.15 -16.10 40.46
C THR A 384 -4.29 -15.01 41.09
N GLN A 385 -4.47 -14.73 42.40
CA GLN A 385 -3.66 -13.72 43.11
C GLN A 385 -2.21 -14.17 43.26
N CYS A 386 -1.96 -15.46 43.58
CA CYS A 386 -0.60 -16.00 43.62
C CYS A 386 0.09 -15.93 42.25
N SER A 387 -0.60 -16.32 41.17
CA SER A 387 -0.03 -16.23 39.82
C SER A 387 0.28 -14.79 39.40
N ARG A 388 -0.53 -13.81 39.83
CA ARG A 388 -0.26 -12.39 39.60
C ARG A 388 0.94 -11.89 40.40
N ALA A 389 1.01 -12.25 41.68
CA ALA A 389 2.12 -11.91 42.55
C ALA A 389 3.46 -12.47 42.02
N ILE A 390 3.49 -13.70 41.50
CA ILE A 390 4.68 -14.27 40.85
C ILE A 390 5.14 -13.41 39.66
N LYS A 391 4.21 -12.90 38.85
CA LYS A 391 4.55 -11.98 37.76
C LYS A 391 5.09 -10.64 38.27
N THR A 392 4.54 -10.13 39.38
CA THR A 392 5.08 -8.94 40.06
C THR A 392 6.51 -9.17 40.54
N ILE A 393 6.78 -10.33 41.16
CA ILE A 393 8.13 -10.72 41.63
C ILE A 393 9.12 -10.80 40.48
N LEU A 394 8.72 -11.36 39.33
CA LEU A 394 9.58 -11.47 38.14
C LEU A 394 9.95 -10.12 37.51
N ARG A 395 9.22 -9.05 37.83
CA ARG A 395 9.45 -7.70 37.29
C ARG A 395 10.16 -6.77 38.27
N ASP A 396 10.28 -7.15 39.54
CA ASP A 396 10.87 -6.35 40.61
C ASP A 396 12.13 -7.05 41.12
N ASP A 397 13.31 -6.49 40.79
CA ASP A 397 14.61 -7.05 41.16
C ASP A 397 14.76 -7.26 42.67
N SER A 398 14.12 -6.41 43.50
CA SER A 398 14.19 -6.54 44.96
C SER A 398 13.44 -7.79 45.45
N LEU A 399 12.28 -8.07 44.87
CA LEU A 399 11.50 -9.28 45.19
C LEU A 399 12.11 -10.53 44.56
N LEU A 400 12.67 -10.41 43.35
CA LEU A 400 13.32 -11.51 42.67
C LEU A 400 14.54 -12.03 43.46
N SER A 401 15.24 -11.13 44.16
CA SER A 401 16.38 -11.52 45.01
C SER A 401 15.99 -12.43 46.18
N LEU A 402 14.70 -12.48 46.58
CA LEU A 402 14.19 -13.34 47.65
C LEU A 402 13.93 -14.79 47.20
N VAL A 403 13.91 -15.05 45.89
CA VAL A 403 13.61 -16.38 45.33
C VAL A 403 14.77 -17.34 45.56
N GLY A 404 14.48 -18.53 46.09
CA GLY A 404 15.49 -19.56 46.35
C GLY A 404 16.30 -19.39 47.64
N ILE A 405 15.94 -18.46 48.52
CA ILE A 405 16.62 -18.24 49.82
C ILE A 405 16.19 -19.26 50.89
N PHE A 406 15.10 -20.00 50.70
CA PHE A 406 14.62 -20.97 51.68
C PHE A 406 15.52 -22.22 51.73
N GLU A 407 16.57 -22.17 52.55
CA GLU A 407 17.31 -23.36 52.97
C GLU A 407 16.44 -24.20 53.91
N SER A 408 16.32 -25.50 53.61
CA SER A 408 15.50 -26.48 54.31
C SER A 408 15.85 -26.55 55.80
N GLY A 409 15.01 -25.95 56.65
CA GLY A 409 15.01 -26.13 58.11
C GLY A 409 14.11 -27.27 58.56
#